data_AF-A0A931QH65-F1
#
_entry.id   AF-A0A931QH65-F1
#
_cell.length_a   1.000
_cell.length_b   1.000
_cell.length_c   1.000
_cell.angle_alpha   90.00
_cell.angle_beta   90.00
_cell.angle_gamma   90.00
#
_symmetry.space_group_name_H-M   'P 1'
#
loop_
_entity.id
_entity.type
_entity.pdbx_description
1 polymer ?
#
loop_
_entity_poly.entity_id
_entity_poly.type
_entity_poly.pdbx_seq_one_letter_code
_entity_poly.pdbx_strand_id
1 'polypeptide(L)'
;ANPDNKGKFIQAGLWSRSRHPNYFGEIVLWVGVAIIALPILQGWQWVALISPVFVTLLLTRVSGVPLLEKKADKKWGGQEDYESYKKKTPVLIPRL
;
A
#
# COMPACT_ATOMS: atom_id res chain seq x y z
N ALA A 1 15.83 -12.56 13.01
CA ALA A 1 15.27 -11.20 13.22
C ALA A 1 16.19 -10.45 14.17
N ASN A 2 16.56 -9.19 13.88
CA ASN A 2 17.39 -8.40 14.78
C ASN A 2 16.57 -7.97 16.02
N PRO A 3 16.96 -8.37 17.26
CA PRO A 3 16.27 -7.97 18.49
C PRO A 3 16.13 -6.46 18.67
N ASP A 4 17.08 -5.68 18.15
CA ASP A 4 17.13 -4.21 18.28
C ASP A 4 16.01 -3.50 17.51
N ASN A 5 15.30 -4.22 16.63
CA ASN A 5 14.16 -3.71 15.89
C ASN A 5 12.84 -3.85 16.66
N LYS A 6 12.84 -4.52 17.81
CA LYS A 6 11.62 -4.74 18.59
C LYS A 6 11.01 -3.39 18.99
N GLY A 7 9.77 -3.17 18.56
CA GLY A 7 9.02 -1.96 18.87
C GLY A 7 9.27 -0.78 17.94
N LYS A 8 10.24 -0.85 17.01
CA LYS A 8 10.51 0.21 16.02
C LYS A 8 9.65 0.06 14.76
N PHE A 9 9.44 1.15 14.03
CA PHE A 9 8.85 1.12 12.69
C PHE A 9 9.94 0.90 11.63
N ILE A 10 9.55 0.37 10.47
CA ILE A 10 10.44 0.20 9.32
C ILE A 10 10.45 1.48 8.48
N GLN A 11 11.65 1.93 8.10
CA GLN A 11 11.85 3.10 7.23
C GLN A 11 12.96 2.90 6.19
N ALA A 12 13.39 1.65 5.99
CA ALA A 12 14.49 1.27 5.10
C ALA A 12 13.97 0.48 3.89
N GLY A 13 14.81 0.38 2.84
CA GLY A 13 14.46 -0.35 1.62
C GLY A 13 13.25 0.26 0.91
N LEU A 14 12.29 -0.56 0.50
CA LEU A 14 11.07 -0.08 -0.18
C LEU A 14 10.24 0.86 0.71
N TRP A 15 10.30 0.69 2.03
CA TRP A 15 9.57 1.53 2.98
C TRP A 15 10.13 2.96 3.07
N SER A 16 11.36 3.22 2.62
CA SER A 16 11.86 4.61 2.49
C SER A 16 11.26 5.34 1.28
N ARG A 17 10.73 4.60 0.30
CA ARG A 17 10.17 5.15 -0.94
C ARG A 17 8.65 5.30 -0.90
N SER A 18 7.95 4.43 -0.17
CA SER A 18 6.50 4.47 0.06
C SER A 18 6.21 3.86 1.44
N ARG A 19 5.21 4.36 2.17
CA ARG A 19 4.83 3.77 3.46
C ARG A 19 4.13 2.43 3.31
N HIS A 20 3.47 2.21 2.17
CA HIS A 20 2.75 0.97 1.84
C HIS A 20 3.17 0.43 0.46
N PRO A 21 4.46 0.07 0.28
CA PRO A 21 4.98 -0.36 -1.02
C PRO A 21 4.38 -1.70 -1.47
N ASN A 22 3.99 -2.55 -0.51
CA ASN A 22 3.27 -3.79 -0.73
C ASN A 22 1.88 -3.56 -1.37
N TYR A 23 1.11 -2.59 -0.87
CA TYR A 23 -0.20 -2.28 -1.43
C TYR A 23 -0.10 -1.64 -2.82
N PHE A 24 0.93 -0.82 -3.05
CA PHE A 24 1.20 -0.33 -4.39
C PHE A 24 1.50 -1.50 -5.34
N GLY A 25 2.37 -2.43 -4.94
CA GLY A 25 2.68 -3.62 -5.72
C GLY A 25 1.44 -4.48 -6.03
N GLU A 26 0.56 -4.66 -5.04
CA GLU A 26 -0.70 -5.40 -5.22
C GLU A 26 -1.65 -4.71 -6.20
N ILE A 27 -1.80 -3.38 -6.12
CA ILE A 27 -2.59 -2.61 -7.08
C ILE A 27 -2.01 -2.74 -8.49
N VAL A 28 -0.70 -2.57 -8.65
CA VAL A 28 -0.03 -2.71 -9.96
C VAL A 28 -0.20 -4.11 -10.52
N LEU A 29 -0.09 -5.14 -9.68
CA LEU A 29 -0.30 -6.53 -10.07
C LEU A 29 -1.71 -6.75 -10.62
N TRP A 30 -2.75 -6.33 -9.89
CA TRP A 30 -4.14 -6.52 -10.31
C TRP A 30 -4.50 -5.70 -11.55
N VAL A 31 -3.97 -4.48 -11.67
CA VAL A 31 -4.09 -3.69 -12.89
C VAL A 31 -3.39 -4.37 -14.06
N GLY A 32 -2.19 -4.92 -13.86
CA GLY A 32 -1.45 -5.67 -14.88
C GLY A 32 -2.22 -6.90 -15.37
N VAL A 33 -2.79 -7.69 -14.44
CA VAL A 33 -3.64 -8.83 -14.77
C VAL A 33 -4.86 -8.40 -15.59
N ALA A 34 -5.52 -7.30 -15.19
CA ALA A 34 -6.65 -6.77 -15.93
C ALA A 34 -6.26 -6.37 -17.36
N ILE A 35 -5.14 -5.66 -17.54
CA ILE A 35 -4.62 -5.25 -18.85
C ILE A 35 -4.33 -6.47 -19.74
N ILE A 36 -3.70 -7.52 -19.20
CA ILE A 36 -3.40 -8.75 -19.93
C ILE A 36 -4.69 -9.46 -20.37
N ALA A 37 -5.72 -9.44 -19.52
CA ALA A 37 -7.00 -10.08 -19.82
C ALA A 37 -7.86 -9.30 -20.82
N LEU A 38 -7.69 -7.97 -20.95
CA LEU A 38 -8.55 -7.11 -21.78
C LEU A 38 -8.87 -7.65 -23.19
N PRO A 39 -7.90 -8.17 -23.98
CA PRO A 39 -8.17 -8.58 -25.36
C PRO A 39 -9.06 -9.82 -25.49
N ILE A 40 -9.19 -10.62 -24.43
CA ILE A 40 -9.94 -11.89 -24.44
C ILE A 40 -11.30 -11.80 -23.74
N LEU A 41 -11.63 -10.67 -23.12
CA LEU A 41 -12.91 -10.49 -22.43
C LEU A 41 -14.07 -10.38 -23.43
N GLN A 42 -15.13 -11.16 -23.21
CA GLN A 42 -16.35 -11.16 -24.02
C GLN A 42 -17.61 -11.20 -23.15
N GLY A 43 -18.67 -10.55 -23.61
CA GLY A 43 -20.00 -10.60 -22.96
C GLY A 43 -19.98 -10.19 -21.49
N TRP A 44 -20.37 -11.09 -20.58
CA TRP A 44 -20.44 -10.80 -19.15
C TRP A 44 -19.07 -10.73 -18.46
N GLN A 45 -17.99 -11.16 -19.13
CA GLN A 45 -16.65 -11.22 -18.53
C GLN A 45 -16.06 -9.83 -18.24
N TRP A 46 -16.61 -8.76 -18.82
CA TRP A 46 -16.23 -7.37 -18.50
C TRP A 46 -16.42 -7.03 -17.01
N VAL A 47 -17.29 -7.74 -16.30
CA VAL A 47 -17.45 -7.63 -14.84
C VAL A 47 -16.15 -7.92 -14.09
N ALA A 48 -15.22 -8.70 -14.66
CA ALA A 48 -13.91 -8.96 -14.05
C ALA A 48 -13.08 -7.68 -13.83
N LEU A 49 -13.31 -6.62 -14.62
CA LEU A 49 -12.62 -5.32 -14.44
C LEU A 49 -13.05 -4.58 -13.17
N ILE A 50 -14.12 -5.01 -12.50
CA ILE A 50 -14.49 -4.49 -11.18
C ILE A 50 -13.44 -4.91 -10.13
N SER A 51 -12.81 -6.07 -10.29
CA SER A 51 -11.83 -6.61 -9.34
C SER A 51 -10.68 -5.65 -9.00
N PRO A 52 -9.88 -5.13 -9.97
CA PRO A 52 -8.77 -4.22 -9.66
C PRO A 52 -9.25 -2.91 -8.99
N VAL A 53 -10.43 -2.40 -9.37
CA VAL A 53 -11.02 -1.21 -8.74
C VAL A 53 -11.41 -1.52 -7.29
N PHE A 54 -12.07 -2.65 -7.08
CA PHE A 54 -12.52 -3.10 -5.76
C PHE A 54 -11.34 -3.32 -4.82
N VAL A 55 -10.29 -4.05 -5.26
CA VAL A 55 -9.07 -4.26 -4.48
C VAL A 55 -8.41 -2.93 -4.12
N THR A 56 -8.30 -2.02 -5.09
CA THR A 56 -7.72 -0.67 -4.85
C THR A 56 -8.51 0.09 -3.79
N LEU A 57 -9.85 0.08 -3.85
CA LEU A 57 -10.69 0.74 -2.84
C LEU A 57 -10.55 0.09 -1.46
N LEU A 58 -10.53 -1.23 -1.40
CA LEU A 58 -10.41 -1.98 -0.15
C LEU A 58 -9.09 -1.65 0.56
N LEU A 59 -7.98 -1.64 -0.19
CA LEU A 59 -6.66 -1.33 0.32
C LEU A 59 -6.49 0.15 0.69
N THR A 60 -7.01 1.08 -0.11
CA THR A 60 -6.75 2.51 0.09
C THR A 60 -7.75 3.22 1.01
N ARG A 61 -8.98 2.70 1.12
CA ARG A 61 -10.08 3.39 1.82
C ARG A 61 -10.71 2.62 2.97
N VAL A 62 -10.62 1.29 2.99
CA VAL A 62 -11.35 0.47 3.96
C VAL A 62 -10.42 -0.16 5.00
N SER A 63 -9.68 -1.19 4.64
CA SER A 63 -8.97 -2.03 5.61
C SER A 63 -7.45 -1.91 5.57
N GLY A 64 -6.87 -1.51 4.43
CA GLY A 64 -5.41 -1.45 4.26
C GLY A 64 -4.80 -0.22 4.91
N VAL A 65 -4.48 0.78 4.09
CA VAL A 65 -3.77 2.01 4.48
C VAL A 65 -4.39 2.69 5.71
N PRO A 66 -5.71 2.98 5.78
CA PRO A 66 -6.25 3.78 6.87
C PRO A 66 -6.13 3.10 8.24
N LEU A 67 -6.36 1.79 8.32
CA LEU A 67 -6.26 1.05 9.58
C LEU A 67 -4.81 0.92 10.02
N LEU A 68 -3.88 0.70 9.08
CA LEU A 68 -2.46 0.60 9.41
C LEU A 68 -1.87 1.94 9.83
N GLU A 69 -2.17 3.04 9.14
CA GLU A 69 -1.74 4.38 9.54
C GLU A 69 -2.30 4.72 10.93
N LYS A 70 -3.58 4.45 11.20
CA LYS A 70 -4.17 4.69 12.52
C LYS A 70 -3.51 3.89 13.64
N LYS A 71 -3.17 2.62 13.40
CA LYS A 71 -2.45 1.78 14.36
C LYS A 71 -1.01 2.26 14.57
N ALA A 72 -0.34 2.68 13.51
CA ALA A 72 1.02 3.21 13.55
C ALA A 72 1.06 4.54 14.32
N ASP A 73 0.11 5.43 14.06
CA ASP A 73 -0.03 6.71 14.77
C ASP A 73 -0.33 6.50 16.25
N LYS A 74 -1.14 5.50 16.61
CA LYS A 74 -1.37 5.15 18.02
C LYS A 74 -0.10 4.64 18.73
N LYS A 75 0.81 4.00 17.99
CA LYS A 75 1.99 3.33 18.56
C LYS A 75 3.23 4.22 18.58
N TRP A 76 3.44 5.02 17.53
CA TRP A 76 4.64 5.81 17.29
C TRP A 76 4.36 7.31 17.12
N GLY A 77 3.09 7.73 17.12
CA GLY A 77 2.72 9.14 17.03
C GLY A 77 3.36 9.97 18.12
N GLY A 78 3.86 11.15 17.75
CA GLY A 78 4.60 12.04 18.63
C GLY A 78 6.10 11.74 18.76
N GLN A 79 6.59 10.63 18.19
CA GLN A 79 8.04 10.41 18.05
C GLN A 79 8.56 11.23 16.86
N GLU A 80 9.61 12.02 17.08
CA GLU A 80 10.12 12.97 16.07
C GLU A 80 10.59 12.25 14.79
N ASP A 81 11.22 11.10 14.92
CA ASP A 81 11.69 10.27 13.81
C ASP A 81 10.51 9.71 12.97
N TYR A 82 9.45 9.24 13.63
CA TYR A 82 8.23 8.76 12.97
C TYR A 82 7.49 9.88 12.21
N GLU A 83 7.35 11.05 12.82
CA GLU A 83 6.70 12.20 12.16
C GLU A 83 7.53 12.71 10.98
N SER A 84 8.85 12.75 11.11
CA SER A 84 9.78 13.08 10.02
C SER A 84 9.66 12.08 8.86
N TYR A 85 9.58 10.78 9.17
CA TYR A 85 9.33 9.72 8.19
C TYR A 85 7.99 9.89 7.48
N LYS A 86 6.88 10.12 8.20
CA LYS A 86 5.55 10.34 7.60
C LYS A 86 5.50 11.56 6.68
N LYS A 87 6.24 12.63 6.99
CA LYS A 87 6.29 13.84 6.15
C LYS A 87 7.07 13.62 4.86
N LYS A 88 8.15 12.83 4.90
CA LYS A 88 9.07 12.67 3.76
C LYS A 88 8.70 11.52 2.83
N THR A 89 8.06 10.49 3.37
CA THR A 89 7.74 9.26 2.63
C THR A 89 6.28 9.29 2.17
N PRO A 90 5.99 9.18 0.85
CA PRO A 90 4.62 9.11 0.34
C PRO A 90 3.84 7.91 0.90
N VAL A 91 2.51 8.01 0.94
CA VAL A 91 1.65 6.93 1.45
C VAL A 91 1.72 5.67 0.56
N LEU A 92 1.51 5.84 -0.75
CA LEU A 92 1.26 4.72 -1.67
C LEU A 92 2.22 4.73 -2.87
N ILE A 93 2.20 5.79 -3.67
CA ILE A 93 3.03 5.87 -4.88
C ILE A 93 4.51 6.06 -4.48
N PRO A 94 5.42 5.14 -4.85
CA PRO A 94 6.83 5.24 -4.47
C PRO A 94 7.51 6.47 -5.05
N ARG A 95 8.34 7.11 -4.23
CA ARG A 95 9.27 8.15 -4.67
C ARG A 95 10.42 7.51 -5.46
N LEU A 96 10.65 7.96 -6.69
CA LEU A 96 11.78 7.55 -7.54
C LEU A 96 13.04 8.38 -7.26
#